data_AF-A0A9Q1CPW1-F1
#
_entry.id   AF-A0A9Q1CPW1-F1
#
_cell.length_a   1.000
_cell.length_b   1.000
_cell.length_c   1.000
_cell.angle_alpha   90.00
_cell.angle_beta   90.00
_cell.angle_gamma   90.00
#
_symmetry.space_group_name_H-M   'P 1'
#
loop_
_entity.id
_entity.type
_entity.pdbx_description
1 polymer ?
#
loop_
_entity_poly.entity_id
_entity_poly.type
_entity_poly.pdbx_seq_one_letter_code
_entity_poly.pdbx_strand_id
1 'polypeptide(L)'
;MESEAREKYISTMKVEGHKLKVEESGLVVCENHVYLAASPDGLISCQCCGEGVLEIKCPLSVSHTTPSPHNLDCVCEMDGKPALKRSHPYFSQVMFEMAVTKTKMV
;
A
#
# COMPACT_ATOMS: atom_id res chain seq x y z
N MET A 1 -13.87 -5.22 -4.73
CA MET A 1 -13.00 -6.04 -3.83
C MET A 1 -11.53 -5.77 -4.14
N GLU A 2 -10.56 -6.49 -3.55
CA GLU A 2 -9.12 -6.17 -3.65
C GLU A 2 -8.59 -6.02 -5.09
N SER A 3 -8.97 -6.94 -5.99
CA SER A 3 -8.62 -6.86 -7.42
C SER A 3 -9.14 -5.59 -8.09
N GLU A 4 -10.41 -5.22 -7.87
CA GLU A 4 -10.99 -3.97 -8.37
C GLU A 4 -10.28 -2.74 -7.78
N ALA A 5 -9.88 -2.79 -6.51
CA ALA A 5 -9.14 -1.71 -5.87
C ALA A 5 -7.73 -1.56 -6.47
N ARG A 6 -7.05 -2.67 -6.77
CA ARG A 6 -5.77 -2.70 -7.47
C ARG A 6 -5.89 -2.09 -8.87
N GLU A 7 -6.89 -2.50 -9.65
CA GLU A 7 -7.15 -1.93 -10.98
C GLU A 7 -7.44 -0.43 -10.91
N LYS A 8 -8.25 0.00 -9.93
CA LYS A 8 -8.56 1.40 -9.71
C LYS A 8 -7.30 2.19 -9.38
N TYR A 9 -6.45 1.71 -8.48
CA TYR A 9 -5.15 2.31 -8.16
C TYR A 9 -4.29 2.48 -9.42
N ILE A 10 -4.11 1.41 -10.21
CA ILE A 10 -3.31 1.43 -11.44
C ILE A 10 -3.86 2.47 -12.43
N SER A 11 -5.18 2.52 -12.62
CA SER A 11 -5.81 3.48 -13.55
C SER A 11 -5.62 4.93 -13.10
N THR A 12 -5.78 5.22 -11.80
CA THR A 12 -5.59 6.56 -11.22
C THR A 12 -4.14 7.02 -11.38
N MET A 13 -3.18 6.18 -10.99
CA MET A 13 -1.75 6.52 -11.08
C MET A 13 -1.32 6.79 -12.54
N LYS A 14 -1.85 6.03 -13.51
CA LYS A 14 -1.59 6.27 -14.94
C LYS A 14 -2.16 7.60 -15.42
N VAL A 15 -3.35 7.99 -14.96
CA VAL A 15 -3.96 9.31 -15.26
C VAL A 15 -3.12 10.45 -14.69
N GLU A 16 -2.52 10.25 -13.51
CA GLU A 16 -1.59 11.19 -12.88
C GLU A 16 -0.20 11.22 -13.53
N GLY A 17 0.02 10.47 -14.62
CA GLY A 17 1.25 10.48 -15.40
C GLY A 17 2.30 9.46 -14.95
N HIS A 18 1.99 8.60 -13.97
CA HIS A 18 2.91 7.57 -13.53
C HIS A 18 2.96 6.41 -14.55
N LYS A 19 4.17 6.13 -15.05
CA LYS A 19 4.47 4.93 -15.83
C LYS A 19 4.87 3.81 -14.86
N LEU A 20 3.85 3.20 -14.25
CA LEU A 20 4.00 2.14 -13.26
C LEU A 20 3.54 0.77 -13.76
N LYS A 21 4.18 -0.28 -13.24
CA LYS A 21 3.74 -1.67 -13.26
C LYS A 21 3.48 -2.12 -11.83
N VAL A 22 2.41 -2.88 -11.63
CA VAL A 22 2.07 -3.50 -10.36
C VAL A 22 1.96 -5.01 -10.59
N GLU A 23 2.72 -5.78 -9.86
CA GLU A 23 2.71 -7.25 -9.90
C GLU A 23 2.14 -7.78 -8.59
N GLU A 24 1.28 -8.80 -8.66
CA GLU A 24 0.82 -9.48 -7.44
C GLU A 24 2.01 -10.16 -6.74
N SER A 25 2.02 -10.10 -5.40
CA SER A 25 3.06 -10.75 -4.61
C SER A 25 2.54 -12.01 -3.95
N GLY A 26 3.42 -13.00 -3.83
CA GLY A 26 3.25 -14.09 -2.88
C GLY A 26 3.95 -13.77 -1.56
N LEU A 27 4.33 -14.80 -0.82
CA LEU A 27 5.17 -14.65 0.36
C LEU A 27 6.63 -14.34 -0.05
N VAL A 28 7.12 -13.18 0.36
CA VAL A 28 8.53 -12.77 0.21
C VAL A 28 9.25 -13.04 1.53
N VAL A 29 10.32 -13.84 1.49
CA VAL A 29 11.14 -14.16 2.67
C VAL A 29 12.35 -13.22 2.72
N CYS A 30 12.64 -12.66 3.89
CA CYS A 30 13.80 -11.80 4.09
C CYS A 30 15.09 -12.63 3.99
N GLU A 31 15.92 -12.35 2.99
CA GLU A 31 17.16 -13.11 2.72
C GLU A 31 18.10 -13.22 3.93
N ASN A 32 18.24 -12.14 4.70
CA ASN A 32 19.17 -12.10 5.83
C ASN A 32 18.57 -12.67 7.13
N HIS A 33 17.24 -12.80 7.19
CA HIS A 33 16.50 -13.23 8.37
C HIS A 33 15.31 -14.08 7.93
N VAL A 34 15.58 -15.35 7.59
CA VAL A 34 14.60 -16.26 6.96
C VAL A 34 13.33 -16.53 7.78
N TYR A 35 13.33 -16.16 9.07
CA TYR A 35 12.16 -16.19 9.95
C TYR A 35 11.24 -14.97 9.79
N LEU A 36 11.63 -13.98 8.96
CA LEU A 36 10.83 -12.82 8.60
C LEU A 36 10.34 -12.97 7.16
N ALA A 37 9.05 -12.79 6.93
CA ALA A 37 8.45 -12.81 5.61
C ALA A 37 7.21 -11.92 5.56
N ALA A 38 6.93 -11.36 4.39
CA ALA A 38 5.79 -10.46 4.15
C ALA A 38 5.11 -10.79 2.82
N SER A 39 3.83 -10.47 2.68
CA SER A 39 3.03 -10.78 1.49
C SER A 39 2.26 -9.53 1.06
N PRO A 40 2.94 -8.51 0.51
CA PRO A 40 2.27 -7.30 0.06
C PRO A 40 1.27 -7.61 -1.06
N ASP A 41 0.16 -6.87 -1.13
CA ASP A 41 -0.85 -7.06 -2.18
C ASP A 41 -0.35 -6.70 -3.60
N GLY A 42 0.78 -6.01 -3.69
CA GLY A 42 1.54 -5.87 -4.93
C GLY A 42 2.92 -5.25 -4.79
N LEU A 43 3.79 -5.56 -5.75
CA LEU A 43 5.09 -4.92 -5.94
C LEU A 43 4.98 -3.88 -7.05
N ILE A 44 5.40 -2.65 -6.76
CA ILE A 44 5.30 -1.52 -7.67
C ILE A 44 6.68 -1.24 -8.28
N SER A 45 6.73 -1.04 -9.59
CA SER A 45 7.85 -0.40 -10.27
C SER A 45 7.34 0.81 -11.06
N CYS A 46 7.64 2.04 -10.61
CA CYS A 46 7.43 3.26 -11.42
C CYS A 46 8.76 3.77 -11.97
N GLN A 47 8.76 4.18 -13.24
CA GLN A 47 9.90 4.92 -13.83
C GLN A 47 10.21 6.23 -13.10
N CYS A 48 9.23 6.79 -12.39
CA CYS A 48 9.26 8.08 -11.73
C CYS A 48 9.63 8.01 -10.24
N CYS A 49 9.12 7.00 -9.53
CA CYS A 49 9.21 6.87 -8.07
C CYS A 49 10.14 5.73 -7.63
N GLY A 50 10.56 4.86 -8.55
CA GLY A 50 11.32 3.65 -8.22
C GLY A 50 10.42 2.50 -7.77
N GLU A 51 10.93 1.69 -6.84
CA GLU A 51 10.28 0.47 -6.35
C GLU A 51 9.53 0.71 -5.03
N GLY A 52 8.34 0.14 -4.92
CA GLY A 52 7.49 0.25 -3.74
C GLY A 52 6.60 -0.98 -3.52
N VAL A 53 5.81 -0.93 -2.45
CA VAL A 53 4.80 -1.95 -2.14
C VAL A 53 3.40 -1.33 -2.21
N LEU A 54 2.42 -2.13 -2.60
CA LEU A 54 1.00 -1.82 -2.56
C LEU A 54 0.36 -2.70 -1.50
N GLU A 55 -0.37 -2.09 -0.55
CA GLU A 55 -1.16 -2.78 0.46
C GLU A 55 -2.58 -2.21 0.44
N ILE A 56 -3.58 -3.08 0.25
CA ILE A 56 -4.97 -2.75 -0.04
C ILE A 56 -5.84 -3.22 1.11
N LYS A 57 -6.60 -2.29 1.69
CA LYS A 57 -7.65 -2.63 2.66
C LYS A 57 -9.02 -2.33 2.08
N CYS A 58 -9.93 -3.30 2.13
CA CYS A 58 -11.32 -3.18 1.71
C CYS A 58 -12.30 -3.37 2.91
N PRO A 59 -12.29 -2.48 3.92
CA PRO A 59 -13.14 -2.60 5.10
C PRO A 59 -14.64 -2.53 4.75
N LEU A 60 -15.40 -3.55 5.17
CA LEU A 60 -16.85 -3.62 4.93
C LEU A 60 -17.62 -2.50 5.64
N SER A 61 -17.13 -2.00 6.77
CA SER A 61 -17.75 -0.94 7.56
C SER A 61 -17.94 0.38 6.79
N VAL A 62 -17.19 0.58 5.71
CA VAL A 62 -17.25 1.79 4.87
C VAL A 62 -17.45 1.47 3.39
N SER A 63 -17.98 0.29 3.05
CA SER A 63 -18.14 -0.17 1.65
C SER A 63 -18.96 0.76 0.74
N HIS A 64 -19.81 1.62 1.32
CA HIS A 64 -20.69 2.55 0.60
C HIS A 64 -20.38 4.03 0.89
N THR A 65 -19.25 4.31 1.54
CA THR A 65 -18.86 5.67 1.92
C THR A 65 -17.40 5.93 1.60
N THR A 66 -17.04 7.18 1.35
CA THR A 66 -15.62 7.54 1.16
C THR A 66 -14.86 7.35 2.48
N PRO A 67 -13.73 6.62 2.49
CA PRO A 67 -12.88 6.50 3.68
C PRO A 67 -12.38 7.86 4.13
N SER A 68 -12.44 8.12 5.44
CA SER A 68 -12.06 9.38 6.07
C SER A 68 -11.64 9.12 7.52
N PRO A 69 -11.01 10.10 8.20
CA PRO A 69 -10.72 9.98 9.62
C PRO A 69 -11.94 9.78 10.53
N HIS A 70 -13.15 10.05 10.02
CA HIS A 70 -14.40 10.00 10.79
C HIS A 70 -15.04 8.60 10.80
N ASN A 71 -14.78 7.79 9.77
CA ASN A 71 -15.37 6.47 9.59
C ASN A 71 -14.34 5.34 9.50
N LEU A 72 -13.04 5.67 9.41
CA LEU A 72 -11.96 4.70 9.38
C LEU A 72 -10.82 5.12 10.30
N ASP A 73 -10.56 4.32 11.33
CA ASP A 73 -9.61 4.63 12.41
C ASP A 73 -8.16 4.67 11.94
N CYS A 74 -7.81 3.96 10.85
CA CYS A 74 -6.47 3.98 10.29
C CYS A 74 -6.14 5.26 9.49
N VAL A 75 -7.13 6.11 9.18
CA VAL A 75 -6.95 7.34 8.38
C VAL A 75 -6.86 8.56 9.29
N CYS A 76 -5.90 9.45 9.02
CA CYS A 76 -5.82 10.80 9.57
C CYS A 76 -5.65 11.84 8.45
N GLU A 77 -5.61 13.11 8.82
CA GLU A 77 -5.21 14.19 7.91
C GLU A 77 -3.75 14.57 8.18
N MET A 78 -2.96 14.66 7.11
CA MET A 78 -1.62 15.23 7.10
C MET A 78 -1.54 16.20 5.93
N ASP A 79 -1.15 17.45 6.18
CA ASP A 79 -1.03 18.52 5.16
C ASP A 79 -2.30 18.70 4.31
N GLY A 80 -3.48 18.59 4.96
CA GLY A 80 -4.79 18.71 4.31
C GLY A 80 -5.16 17.54 3.39
N LYS A 81 -4.42 16.43 3.46
CA LYS A 81 -4.67 15.21 2.67
C LYS A 81 -4.91 14.00 3.58
N PRO A 82 -5.76 13.05 3.17
CA PRO A 82 -5.88 11.76 3.85
C PRO A 82 -4.54 11.02 3.86
N ALA A 83 -4.16 10.50 5.01
CA ALA A 83 -2.92 9.74 5.21
C ALA A 83 -3.15 8.58 6.19
N LEU A 84 -2.29 7.57 6.11
CA LEU A 84 -2.27 6.46 7.07
C LEU A 84 -1.69 6.93 8.41
N LYS A 85 -2.40 6.68 9.51
CA LYS A 85 -1.92 6.99 10.87
C LYS A 85 -0.65 6.20 11.18
N ARG A 86 0.43 6.90 11.53
CA ARG A 86 1.71 6.29 11.91
C ARG A 86 1.65 5.42 13.18
N SER A 87 0.65 5.66 14.04
CA SER A 87 0.41 4.86 15.24
C SER A 87 -0.46 3.62 14.98
N HIS A 88 -1.06 3.49 13.80
CA HIS A 88 -1.95 2.38 13.48
C HIS A 88 -1.14 1.14 13.05
N PRO A 89 -1.53 -0.10 13.42
CA PRO A 89 -0.80 -1.31 13.06
C PRO A 89 -0.52 -1.50 11.56
N TYR A 90 -1.42 -1.06 10.68
CA TYR A 90 -1.20 -1.08 9.23
C TYR A 90 0.03 -0.28 8.79
N PHE A 91 0.42 0.78 9.52
CA PHE A 91 1.65 1.50 9.22
C PHE A 91 2.87 0.61 9.48
N SER A 92 2.91 -0.08 10.62
CA SER A 92 3.95 -1.04 10.94
C SER A 92 3.99 -2.21 9.94
N GLN A 93 2.82 -2.66 9.45
CA GLN A 93 2.72 -3.67 8.41
C GLN A 93 3.43 -3.23 7.12
N VAL A 94 3.08 -2.05 6.59
CA VAL A 94 3.69 -1.51 5.35
C VAL A 94 5.19 -1.28 5.53
N MET A 95 5.63 -0.73 6.67
CA MET A 95 7.06 -0.53 6.95
C MET A 95 7.82 -1.86 6.98
N PHE A 96 7.21 -2.92 7.53
CA PHE A 96 7.81 -4.25 7.56
C PHE A 96 7.86 -4.89 6.16
N GLU A 97 6.79 -4.79 5.38
CA GLU A 97 6.76 -5.23 3.97
C GLU A 97 7.88 -4.57 3.19
N MET A 98 8.04 -3.24 3.29
CA MET A 98 9.13 -2.52 2.65
C MET A 98 10.52 -3.02 3.07
N ALA A 99 10.71 -3.30 4.36
CA ALA A 99 11.97 -3.82 4.88
C ALA A 99 12.29 -5.22 4.33
N VAL A 100 11.29 -6.09 4.24
CA VAL A 100 11.43 -7.45 3.69
C VAL A 100 11.69 -7.42 2.18
N THR A 101 10.99 -6.56 1.44
CA THR A 101 11.13 -6.44 -0.03
C THR A 101 12.27 -5.52 -0.46
N LYS A 102 13.01 -4.92 0.49
CA LYS A 102 14.11 -3.98 0.23
C LYS A 102 13.70 -2.76 -0.61
N THR A 103 12.44 -2.30 -0.49
CA THR A 103 11.92 -1.12 -1.19
C THR A 103 12.08 0.14 -0.34
N LYS A 104 11.94 1.33 -0.93
CA LYS A 104 12.14 2.63 -0.23
C LYS A 104 10.95 3.55 -0.41
N MET A 105 10.66 4.36 0.62
CA MET A 105 9.85 5.57 0.44
C MET A 105 10.77 6.62 -0.15
N VAL A 106 10.42 7.14 -1.33
CA VAL A 106 11.10 8.28 -1.97
C VAL A 106 10.20 9.50 -1.84
#